data_AF-A0A1Y5FDC8-F1
#
_entry.id   AF-A0A1Y5FDC8-F1
#
_cell.length_a   1.000
_cell.length_b   1.000
_cell.length_c   1.000
_cell.angle_alpha   90.00
_cell.angle_beta   90.00
_cell.angle_gamma   90.00
#
_symmetry.space_group_name_H-M   'P 1'
#
loop_
_entity.id
_entity.type
_entity.pdbx_description
1 polymer ?
#
loop_
_entity_poly.entity_id
_entity_poly.type
_entity_poly.pdbx_seq_one_letter_code
_entity_poly.pdbx_strand_id
1 'polypeptide(L)'
;MREFTYTNSSDSFSDSSLIEYRETSSTHKSVIYFANLDSSITELEQQFGNAYKFGMEVNAKDFSPIGEENETTITIADGTSEDLVSSFNEGFKKLEFDKENKEYYLAECKKILETGECKIFSHGENTLGLCLTTDFEIQNNKKTLIAWVWISAKCNTREKESIKHSLSTYLMSKNSNKVASIHNRNVPSLKYFESMKFKRICIIC
;
A
#
# COMPACT_ATOMS: atom_id res chain seq x y z
N MET A 1 10.96 -3.75 16.35
CA MET A 1 10.99 -4.19 14.94
C MET A 1 12.32 -3.74 14.35
N ARG A 2 13.11 -4.65 13.75
CA ARG A 2 14.42 -4.36 13.16
C ARG A 2 14.34 -4.39 11.63
N GLU A 3 15.10 -3.53 10.96
CA GLU A 3 15.16 -3.47 9.50
C GLU A 3 16.41 -4.21 8.99
N PHE A 4 16.24 -4.98 7.92
CA PHE A 4 17.30 -5.68 7.18
C PHE A 4 17.16 -5.35 5.69
N THR A 5 18.27 -5.15 4.99
CA THR A 5 18.26 -4.80 3.55
C THR A 5 19.19 -5.73 2.78
N TYR A 6 18.69 -6.31 1.70
CA TYR A 6 19.40 -7.24 0.84
C TYR A 6 19.27 -6.84 -0.63
N THR A 7 20.23 -7.27 -1.46
CA THR A 7 20.12 -7.06 -2.90
C THR A 7 19.11 -8.03 -3.49
N ASN A 8 19.24 -9.32 -3.15
CA ASN A 8 18.39 -10.40 -3.63
C ASN A 8 17.81 -11.19 -2.44
N SER A 9 16.77 -11.99 -2.70
CA SER A 9 16.18 -12.88 -1.70
C SER A 9 17.16 -13.92 -1.15
N SER A 10 18.03 -14.47 -2.02
CA SER A 10 19.06 -15.44 -1.68
C SER A 10 19.99 -14.97 -0.57
N ASP A 11 20.32 -13.67 -0.55
CA ASP A 11 21.25 -13.09 0.42
C ASP A 11 20.66 -13.15 1.84
N SER A 12 19.34 -12.96 1.95
CA SER A 12 18.63 -13.05 3.23
C SER A 12 18.56 -14.47 3.78
N PHE A 13 18.64 -15.48 2.91
CA PHE A 13 18.57 -16.88 3.33
C PHE A 13 19.86 -17.35 4.01
N SER A 14 20.97 -16.67 3.74
CA SER A 14 22.29 -16.97 4.32
C SER A 14 22.72 -16.02 5.45
N ASP A 15 21.92 -15.01 5.77
CA ASP A 15 22.28 -14.02 6.79
C ASP A 15 22.05 -14.57 8.21
N SER A 16 23.15 -14.94 8.88
CA SER A 16 23.13 -15.44 10.25
C SER A 16 22.55 -14.45 11.24
N SER A 17 22.67 -13.14 11.01
CA SER A 17 22.14 -12.11 11.91
C SER A 17 20.61 -12.01 11.86
N LEU A 18 20.03 -12.23 10.67
CA LEU A 18 18.57 -12.33 10.50
C LEU A 18 18.04 -13.62 11.12
N ILE A 19 18.72 -14.74 10.87
CA ILE A 19 18.36 -16.05 11.41
C ILE A 19 18.39 -16.00 12.95
N GLU A 20 19.51 -15.57 13.54
CA GLU A 20 19.67 -15.44 14.99
C GLU A 20 18.61 -14.50 15.58
N TYR A 21 18.35 -13.35 14.94
CA TYR A 21 17.31 -12.43 15.40
C TYR A 21 15.94 -13.11 15.44
N ARG A 22 15.59 -13.95 14.47
CA ARG A 22 14.30 -14.67 14.42
C ARG A 22 14.23 -15.82 15.43
N GLU A 23 15.30 -16.59 15.58
CA GLU A 23 15.32 -17.76 16.47
C GLU A 23 15.32 -17.38 17.94
N THR A 24 15.87 -16.20 18.28
CA THR A 24 15.98 -15.75 19.67
C THR A 24 14.62 -15.47 20.32
N SER A 25 13.61 -15.07 19.54
CA SER A 25 12.26 -14.84 20.08
C SER A 25 11.19 -14.84 18.99
N SER A 26 10.07 -15.51 19.26
CA SER A 26 8.86 -15.46 18.44
C SER A 26 8.17 -14.08 18.43
N THR A 27 8.59 -13.15 19.30
CA THR A 27 8.07 -11.77 19.32
C THR A 27 8.89 -10.80 18.47
N HIS A 28 10.03 -11.24 17.93
CA HIS A 28 10.89 -10.40 17.10
C HIS A 28 10.30 -10.22 15.70
N LYS A 29 9.72 -9.03 15.48
CA LYS A 29 9.26 -8.61 14.15
C LYS A 29 10.39 -7.96 13.36
N SER A 30 10.52 -8.31 12.09
CA SER A 30 11.51 -7.71 11.20
C SER A 30 10.88 -7.24 9.89
N VAL A 31 11.43 -6.16 9.34
CA VAL A 31 11.13 -5.70 7.98
C VAL A 31 12.35 -6.00 7.13
N ILE A 32 12.12 -6.70 6.03
CA ILE A 32 13.15 -7.07 5.06
C ILE A 32 12.90 -6.32 3.75
N TYR A 33 13.88 -5.53 3.35
CA TYR A 33 13.94 -4.86 2.07
C TYR A 33 14.74 -5.70 1.09
N PHE A 34 14.16 -5.98 -0.07
CA PHE A 34 14.86 -6.59 -1.20
C PHE A 34 15.03 -5.54 -2.30
N ALA A 35 16.26 -5.29 -2.76
CA ALA A 35 16.50 -4.39 -3.88
C ALA A 35 15.91 -4.96 -5.18
N ASN A 36 16.01 -6.28 -5.34
CA ASN A 36 15.39 -7.07 -6.40
C ASN A 36 14.52 -8.16 -5.75
N LEU A 37 13.23 -8.20 -6.11
CA LEU A 37 12.40 -9.35 -5.76
C LEU A 37 12.56 -10.43 -6.85
N ASP A 38 13.62 -11.21 -6.72
CA ASP A 38 13.98 -12.31 -7.63
C ASP A 38 13.33 -13.65 -7.26
N SER A 39 12.83 -13.79 -6.03
CA SER A 39 12.06 -14.94 -5.59
C SER A 39 10.57 -14.83 -5.94
N SER A 40 10.00 -15.97 -6.30
CA SER A 40 8.56 -16.19 -6.40
C SER A 40 7.89 -16.15 -5.01
N ILE A 41 6.57 -15.92 -5.00
CA ILE A 41 5.75 -16.01 -3.77
C ILE A 41 5.92 -17.40 -3.12
N THR A 42 5.96 -18.46 -3.93
CA THR A 42 6.12 -19.84 -3.46
C THR A 42 7.45 -20.07 -2.74
N GLU A 43 8.56 -19.52 -3.26
CA GLU A 43 9.87 -19.61 -2.59
C GLU A 43 9.87 -18.87 -1.25
N LEU A 44 9.22 -17.70 -1.19
CA LEU A 44 9.08 -16.94 0.05
C LEU A 44 8.17 -17.64 1.07
N GLU A 45 7.08 -18.30 0.63
CA GLU A 45 6.22 -19.14 1.48
C GLU A 45 6.97 -20.37 2.00
N GLN A 46 7.77 -21.03 1.17
CA GLN A 46 8.57 -22.18 1.60
C GLN A 46 9.56 -21.79 2.72
N GLN A 47 10.15 -20.60 2.64
CA GLN A 47 11.18 -20.16 3.57
C GLN A 47 10.62 -19.49 4.83
N PHE A 48 9.62 -18.62 4.68
CA PHE A 48 9.06 -17.83 5.78
C PHE A 48 7.76 -18.43 6.34
N GLY A 49 7.27 -19.53 5.74
CA GLY A 49 5.99 -20.13 6.07
C GLY A 49 4.83 -19.15 5.82
N ASN A 50 3.81 -19.24 6.67
CA ASN A 50 2.67 -18.31 6.65
C ASN A 50 2.94 -17.04 7.49
N ALA A 51 4.15 -16.87 8.03
CA ALA A 51 4.50 -15.81 8.97
C ALA A 51 5.09 -14.56 8.28
N TYR A 52 4.68 -14.26 7.05
CA TYR A 52 5.11 -13.06 6.36
C TYR A 52 3.97 -12.37 5.62
N LYS A 53 4.12 -11.06 5.42
CA LYS A 53 3.21 -10.22 4.62
C LYS A 53 4.00 -9.42 3.62
N PHE A 54 3.50 -9.31 2.39
CA PHE A 54 4.03 -8.35 1.45
C PHE A 54 3.53 -6.95 1.78
N GLY A 55 4.47 -6.03 1.92
CA GLY A 55 4.23 -4.60 1.84
C GLY A 55 4.89 -4.03 0.60
N MET A 56 4.64 -2.77 0.33
CA MET A 56 5.33 -1.99 -0.69
C MET A 56 5.79 -0.68 -0.06
N GLU A 57 7.02 -0.26 -0.34
CA GLU A 57 7.56 1.01 0.16
C GLU A 57 8.31 1.79 -0.92
N VAL A 58 8.24 3.12 -0.83
CA VAL A 58 9.04 4.04 -1.64
C VAL A 58 9.57 5.18 -0.77
N ASN A 59 10.82 5.58 -1.02
CA ASN A 59 11.37 6.77 -0.41
C ASN A 59 10.70 8.02 -0.99
N ALA A 60 10.55 9.07 -0.18
CA ALA A 60 9.97 10.34 -0.64
C ALA A 60 10.63 10.86 -1.93
N LYS A 61 11.96 10.73 -2.03
CA LYS A 61 12.78 11.21 -3.16
C LYS A 61 12.67 10.36 -4.42
N ASP A 62 12.31 9.09 -4.28
CA ASP A 62 12.25 8.13 -5.38
C ASP A 62 10.82 8.01 -5.95
N PHE A 63 9.83 8.62 -5.28
CA PHE A 63 8.44 8.61 -5.70
C PHE A 63 8.28 9.26 -7.08
N SER A 64 7.73 8.51 -8.02
CA SER A 64 7.42 9.01 -9.36
C SER A 64 5.90 9.12 -9.52
N PRO A 65 5.34 10.32 -9.74
CA PRO A 65 3.92 10.46 -10.02
C PRO A 65 3.55 9.78 -11.35
N ILE A 66 2.30 9.37 -11.48
CA ILE A 66 1.77 8.66 -12.64
C ILE A 66 0.39 9.20 -13.04
N GLY A 67 -0.09 8.83 -14.22
CA GLY A 67 -1.35 9.32 -14.76
C GLY A 67 -1.19 10.63 -15.52
N GLU A 68 -2.21 10.97 -16.27
CA GLU A 68 -2.22 12.14 -17.17
C GLU A 68 -3.20 13.19 -16.65
N GLU A 69 -2.69 14.42 -16.51
CA GLU A 69 -3.54 15.58 -16.34
C GLU A 69 -4.26 15.84 -17.67
N ASN A 70 -5.57 15.72 -17.66
CA ASN A 70 -6.43 15.90 -18.84
C ASN A 70 -7.46 17.00 -18.55
N GLU A 71 -8.26 17.39 -19.55
CA GLU A 71 -9.36 18.36 -19.39
C GLU A 71 -10.43 17.96 -18.37
N THR A 72 -10.42 16.72 -17.89
CA THR A 72 -11.32 16.26 -16.82
C THR A 72 -10.85 16.82 -15.47
N THR A 73 -11.54 17.84 -14.98
CA THR A 73 -11.25 18.45 -13.67
C THR A 73 -11.64 17.50 -12.54
N ILE A 74 -10.65 16.83 -11.96
CA ILE A 74 -10.81 16.06 -10.71
C ILE A 74 -10.66 17.02 -9.53
N THR A 75 -11.70 17.09 -8.69
CA THR A 75 -11.64 17.81 -7.42
C THR A 75 -11.22 16.88 -6.29
N ILE A 76 -10.44 17.40 -5.35
CA ILE A 76 -10.03 16.69 -4.14
C ILE A 76 -10.73 17.33 -2.94
N ALA A 77 -11.42 16.53 -2.15
CA ALA A 77 -12.10 16.98 -0.93
C ALA A 77 -11.88 15.98 0.22
N ASP A 78 -12.21 16.39 1.44
CA ASP A 78 -12.19 15.49 2.60
C ASP A 78 -13.32 14.47 2.48
N GLY A 79 -12.96 13.19 2.65
CA GLY A 79 -13.89 12.07 2.63
C GLY A 79 -14.47 11.80 4.02
N THR A 80 -15.66 11.22 4.03
CA THR A 80 -16.40 10.83 5.23
C THR A 80 -16.26 9.33 5.53
N SER A 81 -16.81 8.90 6.68
CA SER A 81 -16.93 7.47 7.01
C SER A 81 -17.86 6.75 6.03
N GLU A 82 -18.91 7.42 5.58
CA GLU A 82 -19.86 6.93 4.57
C GLU A 82 -19.16 6.70 3.23
N ASP A 83 -18.31 7.63 2.79
CA ASP A 83 -17.50 7.47 1.57
C ASP A 83 -16.56 6.26 1.67
N LEU A 84 -15.91 6.08 2.81
CA LEU A 84 -15.05 4.93 3.09
C LEU A 84 -15.84 3.62 2.97
N VAL A 85 -16.99 3.52 3.64
CA VAL A 85 -17.87 2.33 3.58
C VAL A 85 -18.33 2.05 2.14
N SER A 86 -18.72 3.09 1.40
CA SER A 86 -19.12 2.98 -0.01
C SER A 86 -17.98 2.43 -0.87
N SER A 87 -16.77 2.99 -0.72
CA SER A 87 -15.57 2.55 -1.45
C SER A 87 -15.21 1.09 -1.16
N PHE A 88 -15.39 0.63 0.09
CA PHE A 88 -15.19 -0.77 0.48
C PHE A 88 -16.21 -1.70 -0.16
N ASN A 89 -17.49 -1.33 -0.13
CA ASN A 89 -18.56 -2.12 -0.72
C ASN A 89 -18.39 -2.30 -2.23
N GLU A 90 -17.82 -1.31 -2.92
CA GLU A 90 -17.47 -1.45 -4.34
C GLU A 90 -16.14 -2.19 -4.56
N GLY A 91 -15.07 -1.78 -3.85
CA GLY A 91 -13.72 -2.31 -4.02
C GLY A 91 -13.61 -3.82 -3.73
N PHE A 92 -14.24 -4.30 -2.66
CA PHE A 92 -14.18 -5.71 -2.27
C PHE A 92 -14.91 -6.66 -3.25
N LYS A 93 -15.80 -6.15 -4.10
CA LYS A 93 -16.38 -6.96 -5.18
C LYS A 93 -15.31 -7.50 -6.13
N LYS A 94 -14.16 -6.82 -6.24
CA LYS A 94 -13.02 -7.20 -7.09
C LYS A 94 -11.95 -8.00 -6.35
N LEU A 95 -12.01 -8.10 -5.02
CA LEU A 95 -11.05 -8.82 -4.18
C LEU A 95 -11.59 -10.20 -3.80
N GLU A 96 -11.90 -11.04 -4.81
CA GLU A 96 -12.59 -12.32 -4.57
C GLU A 96 -11.83 -13.28 -3.65
N PHE A 97 -10.51 -13.17 -3.64
CA PHE A 97 -9.62 -13.98 -2.84
C PHE A 97 -9.57 -13.58 -1.35
N ASP A 98 -10.21 -12.48 -0.97
CA ASP A 98 -10.10 -11.92 0.39
C ASP A 98 -11.45 -11.38 0.92
N LYS A 99 -12.56 -11.86 0.33
CA LYS A 99 -13.92 -11.37 0.63
C LYS A 99 -14.29 -11.50 2.11
N GLU A 100 -13.83 -12.55 2.78
CA GLU A 100 -14.14 -12.85 4.19
C GLU A 100 -13.55 -11.82 5.16
N ASN A 101 -12.44 -11.18 4.80
CA ASN A 101 -11.76 -10.20 5.64
C ASN A 101 -12.28 -8.76 5.46
N LYS A 102 -13.29 -8.53 4.62
CA LYS A 102 -13.85 -7.20 4.33
C LYS A 102 -14.18 -6.42 5.60
N GLU A 103 -14.95 -7.02 6.51
CA GLU A 103 -15.43 -6.33 7.71
C GLU A 103 -14.28 -6.05 8.69
N TYR A 104 -13.29 -6.95 8.76
CA TYR A 104 -12.06 -6.72 9.52
C TYR A 104 -11.28 -5.52 8.96
N TYR A 105 -11.04 -5.48 7.64
CA TYR A 105 -10.32 -4.37 7.02
C TYR A 105 -11.06 -3.03 7.10
N LEU A 106 -12.39 -3.06 6.99
CA LEU A 106 -13.21 -1.86 7.16
C LEU A 106 -13.11 -1.33 8.60
N ALA A 107 -13.13 -2.21 9.60
CA ALA A 107 -12.95 -1.82 10.99
C ALA A 107 -11.58 -1.18 11.25
N GLU A 108 -10.51 -1.76 10.70
CA GLU A 108 -9.16 -1.17 10.79
C GLU A 108 -9.07 0.17 10.07
N CYS A 109 -9.64 0.30 8.87
CA CYS A 109 -9.66 1.57 8.14
C CYS A 109 -10.47 2.65 8.86
N LYS A 110 -11.55 2.28 9.57
CA LYS A 110 -12.31 3.22 10.41
C LYS A 110 -11.48 3.73 11.59
N LYS A 111 -10.70 2.88 12.25
CA LYS A 111 -9.75 3.34 13.29
C LYS A 111 -8.70 4.27 12.71
N ILE A 112 -8.17 3.95 11.53
CA ILE A 112 -7.20 4.81 10.85
C ILE A 112 -7.83 6.16 10.50
N LEU A 113 -9.10 6.20 10.07
CA LEU A 113 -9.83 7.42 9.74
C LEU A 113 -9.91 8.41 10.92
N GLU A 114 -9.92 7.94 12.16
CA GLU A 114 -9.97 8.79 13.36
C GLU A 114 -8.74 9.70 13.52
N THR A 115 -7.60 9.29 12.94
CA THR A 115 -6.31 10.00 13.07
C THR A 115 -5.62 10.29 11.74
N GLY A 116 -6.16 9.75 10.65
CA GLY A 116 -5.63 9.85 9.30
C GLY A 116 -6.34 10.90 8.47
N GLU A 117 -5.98 10.94 7.19
CA GLU A 117 -6.61 11.76 6.17
C GLU A 117 -7.31 10.86 5.15
N CYS A 118 -8.61 11.10 4.96
CA CYS A 118 -9.39 10.51 3.89
C CYS A 118 -9.66 11.57 2.83
N LYS A 119 -9.21 11.32 1.59
CA LYS A 119 -9.45 12.20 0.45
C LYS A 119 -10.32 11.50 -0.58
N ILE A 120 -11.39 12.16 -1.00
CA ILE A 120 -12.20 11.75 -2.14
C ILE A 120 -11.76 12.50 -3.40
N PHE A 121 -11.87 11.81 -4.53
CA PHE A 121 -11.56 12.32 -5.86
C PHE A 121 -12.84 12.32 -6.67
N SER A 122 -13.31 13.49 -7.09
CA SER A 122 -14.64 13.63 -7.69
C SER A 122 -14.60 14.33 -9.04
N HIS A 123 -15.56 14.00 -9.89
CA HIS A 123 -15.82 14.71 -11.14
C HIS A 123 -17.30 15.15 -11.13
N GLY A 124 -17.53 16.45 -10.97
CA GLY A 124 -18.84 16.99 -10.62
C GLY A 124 -19.31 16.45 -9.27
N GLU A 125 -20.53 15.93 -9.20
CA GLU A 125 -21.10 15.34 -7.98
C GLU A 125 -20.71 13.87 -7.75
N ASN A 126 -20.00 13.26 -8.70
CA ASN A 126 -19.66 11.85 -8.62
C ASN A 126 -18.32 11.65 -7.91
N THR A 127 -18.34 10.96 -6.77
CA THR A 127 -17.13 10.42 -6.14
C THR A 127 -16.62 9.24 -6.98
N LEU A 128 -15.43 9.41 -7.53
CA LEU A 128 -14.81 8.47 -8.46
C LEU A 128 -13.58 7.76 -7.87
N GLY A 129 -13.02 8.28 -6.77
CA GLY A 129 -11.94 7.62 -6.05
C GLY A 129 -11.87 8.03 -4.59
N LEU A 130 -11.11 7.26 -3.82
CA LEU A 130 -10.85 7.52 -2.41
C LEU A 130 -9.43 7.06 -2.05
N CYS A 131 -8.75 7.84 -1.22
CA CYS A 131 -7.47 7.47 -0.61
C CYS A 131 -7.51 7.75 0.90
N LEU A 132 -7.21 6.74 1.70
CA LEU A 132 -7.04 6.86 3.15
C LEU A 132 -5.55 6.74 3.48
N THR A 133 -5.02 7.74 4.17
CA THR A 133 -3.63 7.77 4.64
C THR A 133 -3.54 8.07 6.11
N THR A 134 -2.45 7.65 6.75
CA THR A 134 -2.10 8.09 8.12
C THR A 134 -0.59 8.15 8.27
N ASP A 135 -0.10 9.08 9.06
CA ASP A 135 1.33 9.24 9.30
C ASP A 135 1.76 8.43 10.52
N PHE A 136 2.95 7.84 10.45
CA PHE A 136 3.56 7.07 11.54
C PHE A 136 5.08 7.21 11.51
N GLU A 137 5.75 6.73 12.56
CA GLU A 137 7.20 6.84 12.70
C GLU A 137 7.82 5.51 13.11
N ILE A 138 8.90 5.12 12.44
CA ILE A 138 9.73 3.97 12.79
C ILE A 138 11.17 4.45 12.91
N GLN A 139 11.79 4.28 14.09
CA GLN A 139 13.21 4.60 14.32
C GLN A 139 13.61 6.01 13.85
N ASN A 140 12.78 7.01 14.15
CA ASN A 140 12.94 8.41 13.72
C ASN A 140 12.75 8.68 12.21
N ASN A 141 12.27 7.69 11.45
CA ASN A 141 11.86 7.86 10.07
C ASN A 141 10.35 8.05 9.97
N LYS A 142 9.92 9.25 9.59
CA LYS A 142 8.50 9.56 9.31
C LYS A 142 8.06 8.88 8.01
N LYS A 143 6.96 8.16 8.09
CA LYS A 143 6.35 7.44 6.97
C LYS A 143 4.85 7.76 6.89
N THR A 144 4.28 7.70 5.69
CA THR A 144 2.83 7.75 5.47
C THR A 144 2.36 6.37 5.03
N LEU A 145 1.46 5.79 5.81
CA LEU A 145 0.74 4.57 5.45
C LEU A 145 -0.38 4.93 4.47
N ILE A 146 -0.42 4.23 3.35
CA ILE A 146 -1.53 4.22 2.39
C ILE A 146 -2.41 3.03 2.77
N ALA A 147 -3.44 3.29 3.57
CA ALA A 147 -4.27 2.26 4.18
C ALA A 147 -5.32 1.72 3.21
N TRP A 148 -5.87 2.59 2.36
CA TRP A 148 -6.86 2.21 1.37
C TRP A 148 -6.79 3.11 0.15
N VAL A 149 -6.88 2.51 -1.04
CA VAL A 149 -7.03 3.22 -2.31
C VAL A 149 -8.14 2.53 -3.09
N TRP A 150 -9.08 3.31 -3.58
CA TRP A 150 -10.15 2.84 -4.43
C TRP A 150 -10.35 3.80 -5.61
N ILE A 151 -10.57 3.24 -6.79
CA ILE A 151 -10.97 3.95 -8.00
C ILE A 151 -12.21 3.24 -8.53
N SER A 152 -13.29 3.99 -8.73
CA SER A 152 -14.58 3.46 -9.13
C SER A 152 -14.50 2.73 -10.47
N ALA A 153 -15.21 1.61 -10.57
CA ALA A 153 -15.39 0.88 -11.81
C ALA A 153 -16.14 1.71 -12.87
N LYS A 154 -16.92 2.71 -12.45
CA LYS A 154 -17.69 3.58 -13.33
C LYS A 154 -16.83 4.59 -14.10
N CYS A 155 -15.58 4.80 -13.67
CA CYS A 155 -14.67 5.71 -14.35
C CYS A 155 -14.35 5.22 -15.77
N ASN A 156 -14.46 6.11 -16.74
CA ASN A 156 -13.92 5.90 -18.07
C ASN A 156 -12.37 5.96 -18.06
N THR A 157 -11.72 5.68 -19.18
CA THR A 157 -10.25 5.63 -19.25
C THR A 157 -9.60 6.98 -18.90
N ARG A 158 -10.16 8.10 -19.37
CA ARG A 158 -9.62 9.44 -19.11
C ARG A 158 -9.75 9.81 -17.63
N GLU A 159 -10.93 9.55 -17.04
CA GLU A 159 -11.18 9.76 -15.60
C GLU A 159 -10.21 8.94 -14.74
N LYS A 160 -9.94 7.68 -15.13
CA LYS A 160 -8.95 6.85 -14.42
C LYS A 160 -7.57 7.46 -14.44
N GLU A 161 -7.08 7.93 -15.60
CA GLU A 161 -5.77 8.54 -15.68
C GLU A 161 -5.68 9.85 -14.90
N SER A 162 -6.73 10.69 -14.93
CA SER A 162 -6.77 11.92 -14.13
C SER A 162 -6.86 11.65 -12.63
N ILE A 163 -7.59 10.63 -12.18
CA ILE A 163 -7.59 10.21 -10.77
C ILE A 163 -6.22 9.71 -10.35
N LYS A 164 -5.55 8.90 -11.18
CA LYS A 164 -4.17 8.45 -10.89
C LYS A 164 -3.22 9.64 -10.77
N HIS A 165 -3.35 10.62 -11.65
CA HIS A 165 -2.60 11.87 -11.60
C HIS A 165 -2.84 12.61 -10.28
N SER A 166 -4.09 12.96 -9.96
CA SER A 166 -4.44 13.67 -8.74
C SER A 166 -4.03 12.91 -7.48
N LEU A 167 -4.21 11.59 -7.44
CA LEU A 167 -3.83 10.76 -6.30
C LEU A 167 -2.32 10.72 -6.13
N SER A 168 -1.55 10.53 -7.21
CA SER A 168 -0.09 10.50 -7.11
C SER A 168 0.49 11.85 -6.71
N THR A 169 -0.08 12.95 -7.20
CA THR A 169 0.27 14.32 -6.77
C THR A 169 -0.08 14.56 -5.30
N TYR A 170 -1.24 14.10 -4.83
CA TYR A 170 -1.60 14.15 -3.41
C TYR A 170 -0.57 13.39 -2.55
N LEU A 171 -0.25 12.15 -2.92
CA LEU A 171 0.76 11.37 -2.20
C LEU A 171 2.12 12.05 -2.22
N MET A 172 2.54 12.61 -3.35
CA MET A 172 3.81 13.35 -3.46
C MET A 172 3.89 14.49 -2.44
N SER A 173 2.79 15.19 -2.16
CA SER A 173 2.75 16.30 -1.21
C SER A 173 3.01 15.91 0.25
N LYS A 174 2.84 14.63 0.63
CA LYS A 174 3.11 14.13 2.00
C LYS A 174 4.58 14.22 2.43
N ASN A 175 5.51 14.39 1.48
CA ASN A 175 6.95 14.55 1.71
C ASN A 175 7.59 13.56 2.72
N SER A 176 7.07 12.34 2.76
CA SER A 176 7.48 11.25 3.62
C SER A 176 7.69 9.98 2.79
N ASN A 177 8.42 9.02 3.36
CA ASN A 177 8.44 7.67 2.81
C ASN A 177 7.02 7.09 2.86
N LYS A 178 6.62 6.32 1.85
CA LYS A 178 5.25 5.82 1.77
C LYS A 178 5.25 4.32 1.84
N VAL A 179 4.33 3.77 2.63
CA VAL A 179 4.14 2.33 2.77
C VAL A 179 2.72 1.98 2.37
N ALA A 180 2.54 0.95 1.55
CA ALA A 180 1.25 0.39 1.21
C ALA A 180 1.24 -1.11 1.55
N SER A 181 0.20 -1.57 2.23
CA SER A 181 -0.03 -3.00 2.45
C SER A 181 -0.93 -3.52 1.34
N ILE A 182 -0.42 -4.41 0.50
CA ILE A 182 -1.14 -4.91 -0.68
C ILE A 182 -1.12 -6.43 -0.65
N HIS A 183 -2.30 -7.02 -0.70
CA HIS A 183 -2.44 -8.46 -0.79
C HIS A 183 -1.71 -8.96 -2.05
N ASN A 184 -0.88 -10.00 -1.93
CA ASN A 184 -0.02 -10.51 -3.01
C ASN A 184 -0.80 -10.97 -4.27
N ARG A 185 -2.04 -11.44 -4.08
CA ARG A 185 -2.99 -11.78 -5.17
C ARG A 185 -3.61 -10.56 -5.87
N ASN A 186 -3.47 -9.35 -5.35
CA ASN A 186 -3.96 -8.12 -6.00
C ASN A 186 -2.94 -7.58 -7.01
N VAL A 187 -2.71 -8.34 -8.08
CA VAL A 187 -1.75 -8.01 -9.15
C VAL A 187 -1.97 -6.60 -9.75
N PRO A 188 -3.21 -6.14 -10.01
CA PRO A 188 -3.43 -4.78 -10.51
C PRO A 188 -2.92 -3.69 -9.56
N SER A 189 -3.17 -3.81 -8.24
CA SER A 189 -2.64 -2.85 -7.27
C SER A 189 -1.12 -2.93 -7.16
N LEU A 190 -0.52 -4.12 -7.17
CA LEU A 190 0.94 -4.25 -7.17
C LEU A 190 1.57 -3.49 -8.35
N LYS A 191 1.08 -3.73 -9.58
CA LYS A 191 1.56 -3.02 -10.79
C LYS A 191 1.36 -1.52 -10.70
N TYR A 192 0.24 -1.09 -10.13
CA TYR A 192 -0.05 0.33 -9.92
C TYR A 192 1.00 0.99 -9.01
N PHE A 193 1.31 0.39 -7.85
CA PHE A 193 2.32 0.93 -6.95
C PHE A 193 3.75 0.82 -7.51
N GLU A 194 4.07 -0.26 -8.24
CA GLU A 194 5.36 -0.41 -8.93
C GLU A 194 5.62 0.72 -9.94
N SER A 195 4.58 1.17 -10.64
CA SER A 195 4.70 2.31 -11.58
C SER A 195 5.05 3.63 -10.88
N MET A 196 4.76 3.75 -9.58
CA MET A 196 5.18 4.86 -8.72
C MET A 196 6.53 4.62 -8.02
N LYS A 197 7.32 3.63 -8.49
CA LYS A 197 8.62 3.20 -7.93
C LYS A 197 8.56 2.58 -6.54
N PHE A 198 7.39 2.13 -6.09
CA PHE A 198 7.34 1.31 -4.88
C PHE A 198 8.08 0.01 -5.09
N LYS A 199 8.97 -0.31 -4.15
CA LYS A 199 9.66 -1.57 -4.06
C LYS A 199 8.86 -2.49 -3.14
N ARG A 200 8.79 -3.76 -3.50
CA ARG A 200 8.17 -4.77 -2.64
C ARG A 200 9.07 -4.97 -1.41
N ILE A 201 8.45 -4.99 -0.24
CA ILE A 201 9.11 -5.29 1.03
C ILE A 201 8.42 -6.49 1.65
N CYS A 202 9.18 -7.31 2.37
CA CYS A 202 8.64 -8.42 3.12
C CYS A 202 8.63 -8.06 4.60
N ILE A 203 7.47 -8.13 5.24
CA ILE A 203 7.35 -7.98 6.68
C ILE A 203 7.22 -9.39 7.26
N ILE A 204 8.22 -9.86 7.99
CA ILE A 204 8.16 -11.12 8.72
C ILE A 204 7.55 -10.81 10.10
N CYS A 205 6.42 -11.46 10.40
CA CYS A 205 5.55 -11.20 11.55
C CYS A 205 5.83 -12.15 12.70
#